data_AF-A0A4R3RBT5-F1
#
_entry.id   AF-A0A4R3RBT5-F1
#
_cell.length_a   1.000
_cell.length_b   1.000
_cell.length_c   1.000
_cell.angle_alpha   90.00
_cell.angle_beta   90.00
_cell.angle_gamma   90.00
#
_symmetry.space_group_name_H-M   'P 1'
#
loop_
_entity.id
_entity.type
_entity.pdbx_description
1 polymer ?
#
loop_
_entity_poly.entity_id
_entity_poly.type
_entity_poly.pdbx_seq_one_letter_code
_entity_poly.pdbx_strand_id
1 'polypeptide(L)'
;MSRTPAPSRGSFVQTLVLTDIASGWTECAPLLVREQKHLTEVLSELRRLMPFPLLGLDTDNDSVFINETIRDYCLDSNIEFTRCRPFRKNDQAFVEQKNGSIVRRIVGYHRYEGVEAAAILADLYRSVRLFINFFQPFFKLREKRRDGAFVKKIYDPPATPHQRLMADTRTPAEIRNRLSHICEQLDPVKLLRDIRAVQQRLVEVADHAPPIKDAPDIETYLQSLRLAWAEGEVRPTAKAKPNRVASAAGQTLSPA
;
A
#
# COMPACT_ATOMS: atom_id res chain seq x y z
N MET A 1 -16.03 -5.89 -23.51
CA MET A 1 -16.30 -7.09 -22.69
C MET A 1 -16.22 -6.72 -21.22
N SER A 2 -17.37 -6.62 -20.56
CA SER A 2 -17.50 -6.34 -19.13
C SER A 2 -16.94 -7.49 -18.31
N ARG A 3 -15.89 -7.24 -17.52
CA ARG A 3 -15.44 -8.18 -16.49
C ARG A 3 -16.39 -8.06 -15.31
N THR A 4 -17.33 -9.00 -15.21
CA THR A 4 -18.08 -9.23 -13.98
C THR A 4 -17.08 -9.71 -12.91
N PRO A 5 -16.96 -9.04 -11.75
CA PRO A 5 -16.12 -9.54 -10.67
C PRO A 5 -16.66 -10.90 -10.21
N ALA A 6 -15.75 -11.85 -10.00
CA ALA A 6 -16.09 -13.17 -9.47
C ALA A 6 -16.77 -13.03 -8.08
N PRO A 7 -17.71 -13.91 -7.72
CA PRO A 7 -18.48 -13.81 -6.48
C PRO A 7 -17.59 -13.80 -5.22
N SER A 8 -18.01 -13.03 -4.21
CA SER A 8 -17.32 -12.73 -2.95
C SER A 8 -17.40 -13.85 -1.90
N ARG A 9 -17.15 -15.11 -2.29
CA ARG A 9 -17.03 -16.23 -1.33
C ARG A 9 -15.55 -16.53 -1.07
N GLY A 10 -15.17 -16.73 0.20
CA GLY A 10 -13.81 -17.04 0.67
C GLY A 10 -13.12 -15.92 1.47
N SER A 11 -12.22 -16.27 2.38
CA SER A 11 -11.40 -15.34 3.18
C SER A 11 -10.21 -14.84 2.37
N PHE A 12 -10.11 -13.52 2.17
CA PHE A 12 -8.99 -12.89 1.47
C PHE A 12 -8.30 -11.85 2.35
N VAL A 13 -7.02 -11.59 2.05
CA VAL A 13 -6.21 -10.59 2.75
C VAL A 13 -6.62 -9.19 2.27
N GLN A 14 -6.90 -8.30 3.21
CA GLN A 14 -7.16 -6.88 2.95
C GLN A 14 -5.93 -6.04 3.32
N THR A 15 -5.87 -4.80 2.85
CA THR A 15 -4.83 -3.85 3.24
C THR A 15 -5.43 -2.77 4.13
N LEU A 16 -4.93 -2.64 5.35
CA LEU A 16 -5.12 -1.43 6.15
C LEU A 16 -4.17 -0.35 5.62
N VAL A 17 -4.69 0.86 5.39
CA VAL A 17 -3.88 2.02 5.01
C VAL A 17 -4.13 3.15 5.99
N LEU A 18 -3.06 3.62 6.62
CA LEU A 18 -3.07 4.81 7.47
C LEU A 18 -2.31 5.91 6.75
N THR A 19 -2.85 7.13 6.75
CA THR A 19 -2.18 8.29 6.14
C THR A 19 -2.32 9.50 7.03
N ASP A 20 -1.19 10.07 7.46
CA ASP A 20 -1.18 11.36 8.13
C ASP A 20 -1.55 12.48 7.16
N ILE A 21 -2.52 13.31 7.52
CA ILE A 21 -3.05 14.38 6.67
C ILE A 21 -2.01 15.49 6.48
N ALA A 22 -1.21 15.79 7.50
CA ALA A 22 -0.27 16.92 7.49
C ALA A 22 0.93 16.67 6.56
N SER A 23 1.59 15.53 6.70
CA SER A 23 2.79 15.16 5.93
C SER A 23 2.47 14.29 4.71
N GLY A 24 1.37 13.54 4.75
CA GLY A 24 1.08 12.46 3.81
C GLY A 24 1.84 11.17 4.10
N TRP A 25 2.44 11.04 5.30
CA TRP A 25 3.11 9.83 5.76
C TRP A 25 2.14 8.66 5.71
N THR A 26 2.50 7.59 5.01
CA THR A 26 1.59 6.47 4.75
C THR A 26 2.17 5.18 5.31
N GLU A 27 1.35 4.42 6.03
CA GLU A 27 1.65 3.07 6.51
C GLU A 27 0.62 2.09 5.94
N CYS A 28 1.08 0.89 5.60
CA CYS A 28 0.22 -0.19 5.08
C CYS A 28 0.49 -1.46 5.88
N ALA A 29 -0.56 -2.24 6.14
CA ALA A 29 -0.44 -3.56 6.74
C ALA A 29 -1.47 -4.55 6.16
N PRO A 30 -1.15 -5.84 6.09
CA PRO A 30 -2.13 -6.86 5.73
C PRO A 30 -3.09 -7.10 6.90
N LEU A 31 -4.36 -7.33 6.57
CA LEU A 31 -5.40 -7.78 7.48
C LEU A 31 -5.90 -9.14 6.99
N LEU A 32 -5.53 -10.20 7.73
CA LEU A 32 -5.99 -11.54 7.47
C LEU A 32 -7.38 -11.71 8.10
N VAL A 33 -8.43 -11.73 7.26
CA VAL A 33 -9.85 -11.77 7.68
C VAL A 33 -10.29 -10.50 8.41
N ARG A 34 -11.54 -10.06 8.20
CA ARG A 34 -12.16 -8.93 8.94
C ARG A 34 -12.57 -9.37 10.36
N GLU A 35 -11.64 -9.88 11.15
CA GLU A 35 -11.86 -10.17 12.57
C GLU A 35 -11.37 -8.99 13.43
N GLN A 36 -12.18 -8.58 14.40
CA GLN A 36 -12.00 -7.36 15.19
C GLN A 36 -10.65 -7.31 15.93
N LYS A 37 -10.20 -8.42 16.53
CA LYS A 37 -8.94 -8.50 17.29
C LYS A 37 -7.71 -8.23 16.42
N HIS A 38 -7.72 -8.74 15.19
CA HIS A 38 -6.61 -8.56 14.27
C HIS A 38 -6.40 -7.08 13.89
N LEU A 39 -7.46 -6.27 13.85
CA LEU A 39 -7.36 -4.86 13.48
C LEU A 39 -6.63 -4.02 14.53
N THR A 40 -6.97 -4.18 15.81
CA THR A 40 -6.35 -3.41 16.91
C THR A 40 -4.91 -3.83 17.16
N GLU A 41 -4.60 -5.11 16.99
CA GLU A 41 -3.22 -5.63 17.03
C GLU A 41 -2.38 -5.03 15.91
N VAL A 42 -2.88 -5.07 14.67
CA VAL A 42 -2.19 -4.47 13.52
C VAL A 42 -2.02 -2.96 13.69
N LEU A 43 -3.03 -2.26 14.19
CA LEU A 43 -2.94 -0.83 14.49
C LEU A 43 -1.89 -0.53 15.59
N SER A 44 -1.78 -1.39 16.60
CA SER A 44 -0.77 -1.27 17.64
C SER A 44 0.65 -1.44 17.08
N GLU A 45 0.87 -2.41 16.20
CA GLU A 45 2.16 -2.58 15.54
C GLU A 45 2.50 -1.41 14.61
N LEU A 46 1.53 -0.93 13.82
CA LEU A 46 1.74 0.24 12.95
C LEU A 46 2.13 1.49 13.74
N ARG A 47 1.50 1.73 14.90
CA ARG A 47 1.85 2.87 15.78
C ARG A 47 3.31 2.83 16.24
N ARG A 48 3.88 1.65 16.49
CA ARG A 48 5.29 1.50 16.88
C ARG A 48 6.25 1.82 15.72
N LEU A 49 5.82 1.56 14.49
CA LEU A 49 6.59 1.84 13.29
C LEU A 49 6.56 3.32 12.90
N MET A 50 5.47 4.02 13.23
CA MET A 50 5.32 5.45 12.91
C MET A 50 6.40 6.29 13.61
N PRO A 51 6.88 7.36 12.95
CA PRO A 51 7.89 8.23 13.53
C PRO A 51 7.32 9.20 14.56
N PHE A 52 6.00 9.34 14.68
CA PHE A 52 5.32 10.25 15.61
C PHE A 52 4.09 9.56 16.23
N PRO A 53 3.63 10.04 17.40
CA PRO A 53 2.45 9.48 18.05
C PRO A 53 1.19 9.72 17.20
N LEU A 54 0.31 8.72 17.14
CA LEU A 54 -1.03 8.85 16.60
C LEU A 54 -1.91 9.58 17.63
N LEU A 55 -2.25 10.84 17.35
CA LEU A 55 -3.05 11.68 18.26
C LEU A 55 -4.55 11.61 17.98
N GLY A 56 -4.92 11.39 16.72
CA GLY A 56 -6.30 11.23 16.30
C GLY A 56 -6.40 10.29 15.10
N LEU A 57 -7.54 9.63 14.98
CA LEU A 57 -7.84 8.69 13.92
C LEU A 57 -9.22 9.00 13.35
N ASP A 58 -9.27 9.32 12.06
CA ASP A 58 -10.50 9.51 11.31
C ASP A 58 -10.78 8.28 10.45
N THR A 59 -11.94 7.66 10.63
CA THR A 59 -12.37 6.50 9.85
C THR A 59 -13.55 6.81 8.93
N ASP A 60 -13.70 6.00 7.89
CA ASP A 60 -14.86 6.05 7.02
C ASP A 60 -16.11 5.45 7.68
N ASN A 61 -17.19 5.43 6.91
CA ASN A 61 -18.40 4.72 7.29
C ASN A 61 -18.28 3.21 7.00
N ASP A 62 -17.14 2.58 7.31
CA ASP A 62 -17.02 1.12 7.25
C ASP A 62 -18.07 0.43 8.14
N SER A 63 -18.09 -0.90 8.12
CA SER A 63 -19.02 -1.68 8.93
C SER A 63 -19.08 -1.17 10.39
N VAL A 64 -20.29 -1.09 10.95
CA VAL A 64 -20.53 -0.59 12.31
C VAL A 64 -19.60 -1.28 13.33
N PHE A 65 -19.40 -2.58 13.15
CA PHE A 65 -18.52 -3.41 13.98
C PHE A 65 -17.03 -3.02 13.94
N ILE A 66 -16.50 -2.62 12.78
CA ILE A 66 -15.13 -2.10 12.68
C ILE A 66 -15.03 -0.78 13.43
N ASN A 67 -16.02 0.09 13.28
CA ASN A 67 -16.02 1.42 13.90
C ASN A 67 -16.12 1.37 15.42
N GLU A 68 -16.92 0.45 16.00
CA GLU A 68 -16.98 0.27 17.47
C GLU A 68 -15.64 -0.22 18.05
N THR A 69 -15.03 -1.21 17.41
CA THR A 69 -13.74 -1.77 17.86
C THR A 69 -12.64 -0.70 17.83
N ILE A 70 -12.55 0.08 16.75
CA ILE A 70 -11.56 1.16 16.63
C ILE A 70 -11.85 2.25 17.67
N ARG A 71 -13.12 2.62 17.87
CA ARG A 71 -13.51 3.62 18.86
C ARG A 71 -13.02 3.22 20.25
N ASP A 72 -13.30 1.99 20.68
CA ASP A 72 -12.94 1.51 22.01
C ASP A 72 -11.41 1.47 22.18
N TYR A 73 -10.69 0.98 21.17
CA TYR A 73 -9.23 1.05 21.13
C TYR A 73 -8.67 2.48 21.23
N CYS A 74 -9.28 3.43 20.51
CA CYS A 74 -8.91 4.83 20.54
C CYS A 74 -9.16 5.45 21.92
N LEU A 75 -10.30 5.14 22.55
CA LEU A 75 -10.61 5.58 23.91
C LEU A 75 -9.56 5.05 24.91
N ASP A 76 -9.26 3.75 24.87
CA ASP A 76 -8.26 3.12 25.75
C ASP A 76 -6.85 3.65 25.51
N SER A 77 -6.55 4.07 24.28
CA SER A 77 -5.24 4.60 23.88
C SER A 77 -5.11 6.12 23.98
N ASN A 78 -6.15 6.82 24.45
CA ASN A 78 -6.23 8.28 24.46
C ASN A 78 -5.95 8.93 23.08
N ILE A 79 -6.58 8.37 22.04
CA ILE A 79 -6.55 8.84 20.66
C ILE A 79 -7.91 9.45 20.34
N GLU A 80 -7.93 10.68 19.81
CA GLU A 80 -9.17 11.31 19.38
C GLU A 80 -9.77 10.54 18.18
N PHE A 81 -10.98 10.02 18.34
CA PHE A 81 -11.66 9.28 17.28
C PHE A 81 -12.72 10.15 16.60
N THR A 82 -12.59 10.34 15.29
CA THR A 82 -13.61 11.00 14.48
C THR A 82 -14.10 10.07 13.38
N ARG A 83 -15.33 10.33 12.92
CA ARG A 83 -15.93 9.58 11.82
C ARG A 83 -16.38 10.54 10.72
N CYS A 84 -16.04 10.21 9.49
CA CYS A 84 -16.51 10.92 8.32
C CYS A 84 -18.05 10.98 8.26
N ARG A 85 -18.60 12.13 7.86
CA ARG A 85 -20.06 12.29 7.70
C ARG A 85 -20.60 11.38 6.59
N PRO A 86 -21.79 10.77 6.76
CA PRO A 86 -22.44 10.02 5.71
C PRO A 86 -22.52 10.83 4.40
N PHE A 87 -22.18 10.19 3.27
CA PHE A 87 -22.29 10.72 1.90
C PHE A 87 -21.37 11.91 1.53
N ARG A 88 -20.32 12.22 2.31
CA ARG A 88 -19.32 13.26 1.99
C ARG A 88 -18.01 12.66 1.46
N LYS A 89 -17.95 12.36 0.16
CA LYS A 89 -16.78 11.77 -0.54
C LYS A 89 -15.44 12.52 -0.38
N ASN A 90 -15.46 13.81 -0.04
CA ASN A 90 -14.22 14.59 0.11
C ASN A 90 -13.46 14.25 1.40
N ASP A 91 -14.13 13.71 2.42
CA ASP A 91 -13.52 13.46 3.73
C ASP A 91 -12.51 12.29 3.64
N GLN A 92 -12.67 11.38 2.67
CA GLN A 92 -11.81 10.19 2.46
C GLN A 92 -10.78 10.33 1.33
N ALA A 93 -10.71 11.50 0.69
CA ALA A 93 -9.94 11.69 -0.53
C ALA A 93 -8.45 11.35 -0.36
N PHE A 94 -7.89 11.57 0.84
CA PHE A 94 -6.48 11.28 1.14
C PHE A 94 -6.19 9.77 1.09
N VAL A 95 -6.99 8.96 1.77
CA VAL A 95 -6.82 7.50 1.80
C VAL A 95 -7.17 6.89 0.45
N GLU A 96 -8.24 7.32 -0.21
CA GLU A 96 -8.60 6.84 -1.55
C GLU A 96 -7.49 7.14 -2.59
N GLN A 97 -6.89 8.33 -2.51
CA GLN A 97 -5.74 8.69 -3.35
C GLN A 97 -4.56 7.75 -3.10
N LYS A 98 -4.26 7.41 -1.84
CA LYS A 98 -3.15 6.52 -1.48
C LYS A 98 -3.43 5.06 -1.84
N ASN A 99 -4.66 4.60 -1.67
CA ASN A 99 -5.11 3.29 -2.14
C ASN A 99 -4.87 3.14 -3.65
N GLY A 100 -5.24 4.16 -4.44
CA GLY A 100 -5.02 4.16 -5.88
C GLY A 100 -3.55 4.30 -6.30
N SER A 101 -2.81 5.21 -5.68
CA SER A 101 -1.44 5.56 -6.09
C SER A 101 -0.36 4.65 -5.51
N ILE A 102 -0.64 3.94 -4.41
CA ILE A 102 0.33 3.10 -3.70
C ILE A 102 -0.14 1.64 -3.75
N VAL A 103 -1.24 1.31 -3.07
CA VAL A 103 -1.65 -0.09 -2.89
C VAL A 103 -1.91 -0.78 -4.22
N ARG A 104 -2.78 -0.22 -5.08
CA ARG A 104 -3.10 -0.82 -6.38
C ARG A 104 -1.88 -0.92 -7.30
N ARG A 105 -0.95 0.03 -7.20
CA ARG A 105 0.27 0.05 -8.02
C ARG A 105 1.30 -0.99 -7.56
N ILE A 106 1.33 -1.31 -6.27
CA ILE A 106 2.37 -2.17 -5.71
C ILE A 106 1.88 -3.62 -5.56
N VAL A 107 0.65 -3.79 -5.11
CA VAL A 107 0.07 -5.11 -4.80
C VAL A 107 -0.68 -5.71 -5.99
N GLY A 108 -1.09 -4.88 -6.95
CA GLY A 108 -1.86 -5.31 -8.12
C GLY A 108 -3.32 -5.62 -7.80
N TYR A 109 -3.96 -6.42 -8.66
CA TYR A 109 -5.37 -6.82 -8.55
C TYR A 109 -5.56 -8.32 -8.25
N HIS A 110 -4.47 -9.02 -7.92
CA HIS A 110 -4.55 -10.43 -7.55
C HIS A 110 -5.27 -10.57 -6.20
N ARG A 111 -5.95 -11.71 -6.05
CA ARG A 111 -6.61 -12.08 -4.80
C ARG A 111 -5.66 -12.97 -4.00
N TYR A 112 -5.33 -12.51 -2.79
CA TYR A 112 -4.42 -13.19 -1.88
C TYR A 112 -5.20 -13.80 -0.73
N GLU A 113 -4.88 -15.04 -0.37
CA GLU A 113 -5.56 -15.79 0.68
C GLU A 113 -4.52 -16.49 1.58
N GLY A 114 -4.86 -16.65 2.86
CA GLY A 114 -4.02 -17.37 3.82
C GLY A 114 -2.90 -16.56 4.48
N VAL A 115 -2.35 -17.15 5.54
CA VAL A 115 -1.29 -16.56 6.39
C VAL A 115 -0.01 -16.30 5.59
N GLU A 116 0.34 -17.21 4.67
CA GLU A 116 1.54 -17.08 3.85
C GLU A 116 1.51 -15.81 2.99
N ALA A 117 0.40 -15.58 2.27
CA ALA A 117 0.26 -14.38 1.45
C ALA A 117 0.21 -13.10 2.29
N ALA A 118 -0.40 -13.15 3.49
CA ALA A 118 -0.38 -12.05 4.44
C ALA A 118 1.05 -11.74 4.92
N ALA A 119 1.86 -12.75 5.22
CA ALA A 119 3.26 -12.56 5.62
C ALA A 119 4.10 -11.92 4.51
N ILE A 120 3.95 -12.38 3.26
CA ILE A 120 4.64 -11.79 2.10
C ILE A 120 4.18 -10.34 1.87
N LEU A 121 2.89 -10.04 2.06
CA LEU A 121 2.39 -8.66 2.01
C LEU A 121 2.97 -7.78 3.13
N ALA A 122 3.13 -8.31 4.34
CA ALA A 122 3.79 -7.59 5.43
C ALA A 122 5.24 -7.26 5.04
N ASP A 123 5.99 -8.23 4.51
CA ASP A 123 7.36 -8.02 4.03
C ASP A 123 7.42 -6.95 2.93
N LEU A 124 6.47 -6.97 2.00
CA LEU A 124 6.36 -5.97 0.95
C LEU A 124 6.18 -4.57 1.56
N TYR A 125 5.26 -4.43 2.51
CA TYR A 125 4.99 -3.13 3.14
C TYR A 125 6.15 -2.59 3.96
N ARG A 126 7.02 -3.43 4.54
CA ARG A 126 8.24 -3.00 5.23
C ARG A 126 9.19 -2.21 4.34
N SER A 127 9.36 -2.63 3.07
CA SER A 127 10.20 -1.91 2.11
C SER A 127 9.44 -0.74 1.47
N VAL A 128 8.16 -0.94 1.15
CA VAL A 128 7.32 0.08 0.53
C VAL A 128 7.17 1.31 1.40
N ARG A 129 6.93 1.16 2.72
CA ARG A 129 6.80 2.31 3.62
C ARG A 129 8.03 3.21 3.61
N LEU A 130 9.23 2.63 3.48
CA LEU A 130 10.48 3.39 3.42
C LEU A 130 10.59 4.09 2.05
N PHE A 131 10.29 3.36 0.97
CA PHE A 131 10.35 3.92 -0.37
C PHE A 131 9.40 5.11 -0.55
N ILE A 132 8.11 4.95 -0.20
CA ILE A 132 7.09 5.97 -0.42
C ILE A 132 7.28 7.20 0.47
N ASN A 133 7.72 7.01 1.72
CA ASN A 133 7.82 8.11 2.67
C ASN A 133 9.10 8.92 2.51
N PHE A 134 10.20 8.29 2.06
CA PHE A 134 11.50 8.96 1.92
C PHE A 134 11.85 9.37 0.49
N PHE A 135 11.38 8.66 -0.53
CA PHE A 135 11.87 8.84 -1.92
C PHE A 135 10.79 9.16 -2.95
N GLN A 136 9.49 9.08 -2.61
CA GLN A 136 8.41 9.35 -3.57
C GLN A 136 7.73 10.70 -3.32
N PRO A 137 8.14 11.78 -4.01
CA PRO A 137 7.51 13.08 -3.86
C PRO A 137 6.12 13.08 -4.51
N PHE A 138 5.19 13.83 -3.93
CA PHE A 138 3.87 14.03 -4.52
C PHE A 138 3.38 15.46 -4.30
N PHE A 139 2.46 15.92 -5.13
CA PHE A 139 1.81 17.22 -4.99
C PHE A 139 0.71 17.14 -3.94
N LYS A 140 0.80 17.96 -2.88
CA LYS A 140 -0.26 18.08 -1.89
C LYS A 140 -1.20 19.22 -2.30
N LEU A 141 -2.50 18.95 -2.28
CA LEU A 141 -3.51 19.97 -2.56
C LEU A 141 -3.50 21.00 -1.42
N ARG A 142 -3.10 22.23 -1.73
CA ARG A 142 -3.09 23.35 -0.79
C ARG A 142 -4.45 24.02 -0.73
N GLU A 143 -5.05 24.23 -1.89
CA GLU A 143 -6.31 24.95 -2.00
C GLU A 143 -7.16 24.45 -3.16
N LYS A 144 -8.47 24.41 -2.95
CA LYS A 144 -9.48 24.12 -3.98
C LYS A 144 -10.54 25.21 -3.94
N ARG A 145 -10.57 26.06 -4.95
CA ARG A 145 -11.62 27.07 -5.14
C ARG A 145 -12.59 26.63 -6.22
N ARG A 146 -13.88 26.90 -6.01
CA ARG A 146 -14.92 26.70 -7.00
C ARG A 146 -15.55 28.04 -7.35
N ASP A 147 -15.60 28.34 -8.63
CA ASP A 147 -16.28 29.51 -9.18
C ASP A 147 -17.29 29.03 -10.23
N GLY A 148 -18.56 28.91 -9.83
CA GLY A 148 -19.61 28.27 -10.61
C GLY A 148 -19.24 26.83 -11.05
N ALA A 149 -19.07 26.64 -12.36
CA ALA A 149 -18.65 25.37 -12.95
C ALA A 149 -17.13 25.14 -12.93
N PHE A 150 -16.33 26.18 -12.71
CA PHE A 150 -14.88 26.11 -12.74
C PHE A 150 -14.31 25.68 -11.37
N VAL A 151 -13.36 24.75 -11.38
CA VAL A 151 -12.65 24.30 -10.18
C VAL A 151 -11.16 24.56 -10.35
N LYS A 152 -10.63 25.51 -9.59
CA LYS A 152 -9.19 25.79 -9.53
C LYS A 152 -8.57 25.02 -8.36
N LYS A 153 -7.52 24.24 -8.63
CA LYS A 153 -6.73 23.54 -7.62
C LYS A 153 -5.32 24.11 -7.61
N ILE A 154 -4.85 24.51 -6.42
CA ILE A 154 -3.49 25.01 -6.19
C ILE A 154 -2.79 23.98 -5.31
N TYR A 155 -1.59 23.59 -5.72
CA TYR A 155 -0.80 22.56 -5.06
C TYR A 155 0.48 23.14 -4.50
N ASP A 156 0.98 22.53 -3.43
CA ASP A 156 2.35 22.76 -2.97
C ASP A 156 3.35 22.11 -3.95
N PRO A 157 4.61 22.60 -4.00
CA PRO A 157 5.68 21.91 -4.69
C PRO A 157 5.79 20.43 -4.28
N PRO A 158 6.26 19.57 -5.20
CA PRO A 158 6.34 18.14 -4.93
C PRO A 158 7.36 17.89 -3.81
N ALA A 159 6.93 17.20 -2.76
CA ALA A 159 7.76 16.84 -1.62
C ALA A 159 7.37 15.45 -1.10
N THR A 160 8.35 14.73 -0.54
CA THR A 160 8.13 13.46 0.16
C THR A 160 7.52 13.72 1.55
N PRO A 161 6.81 12.74 2.15
CA PRO A 161 6.39 12.84 3.55
C PRO A 161 7.53 13.18 4.51
N HIS A 162 8.69 12.54 4.32
CA HIS A 162 9.91 12.85 5.06
C HIS A 162 10.29 14.33 4.96
N GLN A 163 10.40 14.87 3.73
CA GLN A 163 10.74 16.29 3.51
C GLN A 163 9.73 17.23 4.17
N ARG A 164 8.43 16.91 4.15
CA ARG A 164 7.41 17.71 4.83
C ARG A 164 7.58 17.70 6.34
N LEU A 165 7.87 16.55 6.94
CA LEU A 165 8.14 16.45 8.39
C LEU A 165 9.39 17.23 8.78
N MET A 166 10.44 17.18 7.97
CA MET A 166 11.66 17.95 8.21
C MET A 166 11.43 19.47 8.13
N ALA A 167 10.52 19.91 7.25
CA ALA A 167 10.18 21.32 7.05
C ALA A 167 9.10 21.84 8.04
N ASP A 168 8.33 20.97 8.68
CA ASP A 168 7.28 21.37 9.63
C ASP A 168 7.90 21.77 10.98
N THR A 169 7.67 23.01 11.40
CA THR A 169 8.18 23.57 12.65
C THR A 169 7.60 22.89 13.89
N ARG A 170 6.45 22.21 13.76
CA ARG A 170 5.81 21.47 14.85
C ARG A 170 6.43 20.10 15.08
N THR A 171 7.23 19.59 14.13
CA THR A 171 7.92 18.30 14.30
C THR A 171 8.96 18.42 15.42
N PRO A 172 8.97 17.55 16.44
CA PRO A 172 10.02 17.58 17.47
C PRO A 172 11.41 17.28 16.90
N ALA A 173 12.46 17.85 17.52
CA ALA A 173 13.84 17.62 17.11
C ALA A 173 14.24 16.15 17.16
N GLU A 174 13.76 15.41 18.16
CA GLU A 174 13.97 13.97 18.29
C GLU A 174 13.46 13.20 17.06
N ILE A 175 12.25 13.54 16.58
CA ILE A 175 11.66 12.89 15.41
C ILE A 175 12.45 13.22 14.15
N ARG A 176 12.88 14.48 13.98
CA ARG A 176 13.75 14.87 12.86
C ARG A 176 15.07 14.09 12.87
N ASN A 177 15.73 13.97 14.02
CA ASN A 177 16.99 13.24 14.16
C ASN A 177 16.81 11.75 13.83
N ARG A 178 15.74 11.12 14.35
CA ARG A 178 15.40 9.73 14.04
C ARG A 178 15.17 9.52 12.54
N LEU A 179 14.43 10.43 11.90
CA LEU A 179 14.15 10.35 10.47
C LEU A 179 15.40 10.56 9.61
N SER A 180 16.25 11.51 9.97
CA SER A 180 17.55 11.71 9.31
C SER A 180 18.42 10.46 9.39
N HIS A 181 18.55 9.86 10.58
CA HIS A 181 19.32 8.65 10.78
C HIS A 181 18.79 7.47 9.96
N ILE A 182 17.46 7.30 9.89
CA ILE A 182 16.86 6.29 9.01
C ILE A 182 17.22 6.60 7.55
N CYS A 183 17.02 7.84 7.09
CA CYS A 183 17.25 8.24 5.71
C CYS A 183 18.69 7.97 5.25
N GLU A 184 19.69 8.22 6.11
CA GLU A 184 21.11 7.98 5.84
C GLU A 184 21.44 6.51 5.57
N GLN A 185 20.64 5.58 6.10
CA GLN A 185 20.82 4.14 5.93
C GLN A 185 20.07 3.57 4.73
N LEU A 186 19.22 4.36 4.08
CA LEU A 186 18.39 3.89 2.98
C LEU A 186 19.10 4.00 1.64
N ASP A 187 19.07 2.90 0.89
CA ASP A 187 19.43 2.86 -0.52
C ASP A 187 18.13 2.69 -1.35
N PRO A 188 17.73 3.70 -2.15
CA PRO A 188 16.51 3.62 -2.94
C PRO A 188 16.54 2.53 -4.01
N VAL A 189 17.72 2.18 -4.56
CA VAL A 189 17.87 1.11 -5.56
C VAL A 189 17.68 -0.24 -4.90
N LYS A 190 18.30 -0.45 -3.73
CA LYS A 190 18.11 -1.66 -2.92
C LYS A 190 16.65 -1.84 -2.52
N LEU A 191 15.98 -0.77 -2.07
CA LEU A 191 14.55 -0.82 -1.74
C LEU A 191 13.70 -1.22 -2.95
N LEU A 192 13.94 -0.66 -4.12
CA LEU A 192 13.20 -1.01 -5.34
C LEU A 192 13.42 -2.46 -5.76
N ARG A 193 14.65 -2.96 -5.65
CA ARG A 193 14.99 -4.36 -5.89
C ARG A 193 14.23 -5.29 -4.95
N ASP A 194 14.28 -4.99 -3.65
CA ASP A 194 13.64 -5.81 -2.62
C ASP A 194 12.11 -5.80 -2.79
N ILE A 195 11.51 -4.64 -3.11
CA ILE A 195 10.09 -4.52 -3.47
C ILE A 195 9.74 -5.43 -4.64
N ARG A 196 10.52 -5.42 -5.73
CA ARG A 196 10.26 -6.26 -6.91
C ARG A 196 10.40 -7.76 -6.61
N ALA A 197 11.40 -8.15 -5.82
CA ALA A 197 11.58 -9.53 -5.42
C ALA A 197 10.38 -10.03 -4.59
N VAL A 198 9.89 -9.23 -3.65
CA VAL A 198 8.70 -9.59 -2.87
C VAL A 198 7.43 -9.59 -3.73
N GLN A 199 7.29 -8.65 -4.67
CA GLN A 199 6.19 -8.66 -5.66
C GLN A 199 6.18 -9.95 -6.50
N GLN A 200 7.35 -10.45 -6.88
CA GLN A 200 7.48 -11.70 -7.63
C GLN A 200 7.03 -12.91 -6.80
N ARG A 201 7.51 -13.03 -5.55
CA ARG A 201 7.04 -14.06 -4.59
C ARG A 201 5.53 -14.00 -4.35
N LEU A 202 4.98 -12.79 -4.30
CA LEU A 202 3.55 -12.57 -4.09
C LEU A 202 2.72 -13.10 -5.28
N VAL A 203 3.19 -12.91 -6.51
CA VAL A 203 2.57 -13.48 -7.72
C VAL A 203 2.68 -15.02 -7.72
N GLU A 204 3.82 -15.57 -7.34
CA GLU A 204 4.04 -17.02 -7.27
C GLU A 204 3.04 -17.70 -6.33
N VAL A 205 2.82 -17.14 -5.14
CA VAL A 205 1.81 -17.63 -4.20
C VAL A 205 0.40 -17.51 -4.76
N ALA A 206 0.06 -16.40 -5.43
CA ALA A 206 -1.25 -16.24 -6.05
C ALA A 206 -1.51 -17.21 -7.21
N ASP A 207 -0.45 -17.60 -7.94
CA ASP A 207 -0.52 -18.49 -9.10
C ASP A 207 -0.25 -19.97 -8.76
N HIS A 208 0.08 -20.26 -7.50
CA HIS A 208 0.51 -21.59 -7.01
C HIS A 208 1.71 -22.11 -7.82
N ALA A 209 2.60 -21.21 -8.22
CA ALA A 209 3.82 -21.52 -8.95
C ALA A 209 4.92 -21.96 -7.97
N PRO A 210 5.88 -22.81 -8.41
CA PRO A 210 7.05 -23.09 -7.59
C PRO A 210 7.83 -21.79 -7.34
N PRO A 211 8.39 -21.61 -6.13
CA PRO A 211 9.13 -20.39 -5.80
C PRO A 211 10.37 -20.25 -6.69
N ILE A 212 10.56 -19.08 -7.28
CA ILE A 212 11.82 -18.75 -7.95
C ILE A 212 12.83 -18.35 -6.87
N LYS A 213 14.03 -18.95 -6.90
CA LYS A 213 15.06 -18.71 -5.87
C LYS A 213 15.66 -17.31 -5.99
N ASP A 214 15.83 -16.72 -4.80
CA ASP A 214 16.57 -15.52 -4.40
C ASP A 214 16.35 -14.22 -5.20
N ALA A 215 16.29 -13.11 -4.46
CA ALA A 215 16.30 -11.80 -5.09
C ALA A 215 17.58 -11.64 -5.93
N PRO A 216 17.51 -11.08 -7.15
CA PRO A 216 18.71 -10.84 -7.93
C PRO A 216 19.67 -9.96 -7.12
N ASP A 217 20.98 -10.13 -7.31
CA ASP A 217 21.95 -9.20 -6.75
C ASP A 217 21.73 -7.78 -7.31
N ILE A 218 22.37 -6.79 -6.69
CA ILE A 218 22.16 -5.39 -7.06
C ILE A 218 22.62 -5.07 -8.49
N GLU A 219 23.67 -5.73 -8.97
CA GLU A 219 24.25 -5.49 -10.30
C GLU A 219 23.34 -6.06 -11.39
N THR A 220 22.90 -7.30 -11.22
CA THR A 220 21.90 -7.95 -12.08
C THR A 220 20.60 -7.13 -12.12
N TYR A 221 20.18 -6.60 -10.97
CA TYR A 221 19.00 -5.73 -10.91
C TYR A 221 19.19 -4.43 -11.69
N LEU A 222 20.33 -3.75 -11.54
CA LEU A 222 20.64 -2.53 -12.28
C LEU A 222 20.70 -2.77 -13.80
N GLN A 223 21.22 -3.91 -14.24
CA GLN A 223 21.21 -4.29 -15.65
C GLN A 223 19.78 -4.41 -16.18
N SER A 224 18.88 -5.03 -15.42
CA SER A 224 17.45 -5.12 -15.80
C SER A 224 16.78 -3.74 -15.93
N LEU A 225 17.16 -2.76 -15.11
CA LEU A 225 16.61 -1.41 -15.17
C LEU A 225 16.98 -0.67 -16.47
N ARG A 226 18.14 -0.98 -17.07
CA ARG A 226 18.56 -0.36 -18.34
C ARG A 226 17.64 -0.74 -19.51
N LEU A 227 17.03 -1.92 -19.46
CA LEU A 227 16.15 -2.43 -20.50
C LEU A 227 14.66 -2.23 -20.17
N ALA A 228 14.33 -1.86 -18.93
CA ALA A 228 12.97 -1.72 -18.44
C ALA A 228 12.09 -0.74 -19.25
N TRP A 229 12.68 0.30 -19.84
CA TRP A 229 11.93 1.26 -20.66
C TRP A 229 11.44 0.65 -21.98
N ALA A 230 12.11 -0.38 -22.50
CA ALA A 230 11.72 -1.09 -23.72
C ALA A 230 10.64 -2.15 -23.46
N GLU A 231 10.59 -2.71 -22.24
CA GLU A 231 9.67 -3.78 -21.84
C GLU A 231 8.32 -3.28 -21.31
N GLY A 232 8.14 -1.97 -21.15
CA GLY A 232 6.89 -1.37 -20.67
C GLY A 232 6.67 -1.57 -19.17
N GLU A 233 5.58 -2.23 -18.77
CA GLU A 233 5.26 -2.44 -17.36
C GLU A 233 6.04 -3.62 -16.78
N VAL A 234 7.09 -3.31 -16.01
CA VAL A 234 8.05 -4.29 -15.48
C VAL A 234 7.66 -4.90 -14.13
N ARG A 235 6.63 -4.39 -13.46
CA ARG A 235 6.22 -4.93 -12.15
C ARG A 235 5.54 -6.30 -12.29
N PRO A 236 5.97 -7.33 -11.52
CA PRO A 236 5.33 -8.64 -11.55
C PRO A 236 3.82 -8.59 -11.30
N THR A 237 3.39 -7.83 -10.28
CA THR A 237 1.98 -7.71 -9.87
C THR A 237 1.08 -6.96 -10.86
N ALA A 238 1.66 -6.33 -11.89
CA ALA A 238 0.93 -5.61 -12.93
C ALA A 238 0.75 -6.43 -14.21
N LYS A 239 1.45 -7.56 -14.36
CA LYS A 239 1.31 -8.45 -15.52
C LYS A 239 -0.05 -9.14 -15.48
N ALA A 240 -0.75 -9.18 -16.62
CA ALA A 240 -2.01 -9.91 -16.71
C ALA A 240 -1.76 -11.41 -16.58
N LYS A 241 -2.65 -12.13 -15.86
CA LYS A 241 -2.64 -13.60 -15.83
C LYS A 241 -2.61 -14.13 -17.27
N PRO A 242 -1.67 -15.01 -17.64
CA PRO A 242 -1.75 -15.72 -18.91
C PRO A 242 -3.05 -16.53 -18.93
N ASN A 243 -3.82 -16.42 -20.01
CA ASN A 243 -5.03 -17.21 -20.20
C ASN A 243 -4.65 -18.70 -20.14
N ARG A 244 -5.09 -19.44 -19.12
CA ARG A 244 -4.97 -20.92 -19.03
C ARG A 244 -5.92 -21.63 -20.01
N VAL A 245 -6.00 -21.17 -21.25
CA VAL A 245 -6.80 -21.80 -22.32
C VAL A 245 -5.92 -22.04 -23.55
N ALA A 246 -4.92 -22.93 -23.40
CA ALA A 246 -4.25 -23.62 -24.51
C ALA A 246 -3.21 -24.62 -23.98
N SER A 247 -3.61 -25.58 -23.15
CA SER A 247 -2.78 -26.78 -22.93
C SER A 247 -3.57 -28.08 -22.71
N ALA A 248 -4.89 -28.04 -22.90
CA ALA A 248 -5.73 -29.22 -23.00
C ALA A 248 -6.18 -29.44 -24.46
N ALA A 249 -5.20 -29.66 -25.34
CA ALA A 249 -5.43 -30.33 -26.62
C ALA A 249 -4.49 -31.54 -26.64
N GLY A 250 -4.74 -32.45 -25.70
CA GLY A 250 -4.15 -33.77 -25.68
C GLY A 250 -4.96 -34.73 -26.55
N GLN A 251 -4.23 -35.47 -27.38
CA GLN A 251 -4.37 -36.92 -27.51
C GLN A 251 -5.54 -37.48 -28.34
N THR A 252 -5.15 -37.91 -29.56
CA THR A 252 -5.44 -39.21 -30.20
C THR A 252 -6.89 -39.68 -30.37
N LEU A 253 -7.32 -39.76 -31.63
CA LEU A 253 -8.20 -40.82 -32.15
C LEU A 253 -7.57 -41.39 -33.43
N SER A 254 -7.08 -42.63 -33.37
CA SER A 254 -6.85 -43.47 -34.55
C SER A 254 -8.11 -44.30 -34.80
N PRO A 255 -8.59 -44.44 -36.05
CA PRO A 255 -9.66 -45.37 -36.36
C PRO A 255 -9.12 -46.79 -36.62
N ALA A 256 -9.96 -47.76 -36.30
CA ALA A 256 -9.79 -49.19 -36.54
C ALA A 256 -9.88 -49.56 -38.03
#